data_AF-A0A836THF7-F1
#
_entry.id   AF-A0A836THF7-F1
#
_cell.length_a   1.000
_cell.length_b   1.000
_cell.length_c   1.000
_cell.angle_alpha   90.00
_cell.angle_beta   90.00
_cell.angle_gamma   90.00
#
_symmetry.space_group_name_H-M   'P 1'
#
loop_
_entity.id
_entity.type
_entity.pdbx_description
1 polymer ?
#
loop_
_entity_poly.entity_id
_entity_poly.type
_entity_poly.pdbx_seq_one_letter_code
_entity_poly.pdbx_strand_id
1 'polypeptide(L)'
;MLKAYQTHVQERASENLPPLPLTAEQVAELVELLKNPPKGEEALLEELLECRIPAGVDQAAYVKAAFLTAVAKGEVTSPLVTP
;
A
#
# COMPACT_ATOMS: atom_id res chain seq x y z
N MET A 1 -6.97 3.71 6.71
CA MET A 1 -5.51 3.60 6.47
C MET A 1 -4.75 4.94 6.48
N LEU A 2 -4.86 5.80 5.46
CA LEU A 2 -3.90 6.90 5.19
C LEU A 2 -3.65 7.87 6.35
N LYS A 3 -4.71 8.35 7.01
CA LYS A 3 -4.56 9.26 8.17
C LYS A 3 -3.80 8.60 9.33
N ALA A 4 -4.10 7.34 9.63
CA ALA A 4 -3.41 6.59 10.68
C ALA A 4 -1.94 6.34 10.30
N TYR A 5 -1.66 6.07 9.02
CA TYR A 5 -0.30 5.97 8.51
C TYR A 5 0.47 7.28 8.66
N GLN A 6 -0.12 8.42 8.32
CA GLN A 6 0.51 9.73 8.48
C GLN A 6 0.80 10.06 9.95
N THR A 7 -0.13 9.77 10.86
CA THR A 7 0.10 9.91 12.31
C THR A 7 1.30 9.05 12.75
N HIS A 8 1.35 7.78 12.34
CA HIS A 8 2.47 6.89 12.67
C HIS A 8 3.81 7.39 12.12
N VAL A 9 3.84 7.93 10.89
CA VAL A 9 5.05 8.53 10.31
C VAL A 9 5.54 9.69 11.17
N GLN A 10 4.64 10.56 11.63
CA GLN A 10 4.98 11.70 12.49
C GLN A 10 5.50 11.25 13.86
N GLU A 11 4.85 10.27 14.49
CA GLU A 11 5.28 9.70 15.77
C GLU A 11 6.69 9.10 15.66
N ARG A 12 6.92 8.28 14.64
CA ARG A 12 8.23 7.66 14.38
C ARG A 12 9.31 8.71 14.07
N ALA A 13 8.97 9.73 13.29
CA ALA A 13 9.89 10.83 12.99
C ALA A 13 10.28 11.63 14.24
N SER A 14 9.37 11.79 15.22
CA SER A 14 9.68 12.44 16.51
C SER A 14 10.74 11.68 17.32
N GLU A 15 10.87 10.37 17.10
CA GLU A 15 11.89 9.50 17.66
C GLU A 15 13.12 9.34 16.76
N ASN A 16 13.21 10.07 15.64
CA ASN A 16 14.21 9.91 14.58
C ASN A 16 14.24 8.50 13.96
N LEU A 17 13.08 7.86 13.86
CA LEU A 17 12.92 6.52 13.32
C LEU A 17 12.11 6.55 12.01
N PRO A 18 12.40 5.64 11.06
CA PRO A 18 11.57 5.48 9.87
C PRO A 18 10.23 4.83 10.22
N PRO A 19 9.16 5.04 9.44
CA PRO A 19 7.90 4.34 9.65
C PRO A 19 8.10 2.82 9.52
N LEU A 20 7.32 2.07 10.28
CA LEU A 20 7.25 0.61 10.13
C LEU A 20 6.66 0.23 8.77
N PRO A 21 7.02 -0.95 8.23
CA PRO A 21 6.35 -1.51 7.05
C PRO A 21 4.85 -1.71 7.28
N LEU A 22 4.08 -1.78 6.20
CA LEU A 22 2.65 -2.00 6.25
C LEU A 22 2.32 -3.43 6.69
N THR A 23 1.29 -3.58 7.51
CA THR A 23 0.72 -4.89 7.86
C THR A 23 -0.16 -5.42 6.74
N ALA A 24 -0.54 -6.70 6.81
CA ALA A 24 -1.43 -7.31 5.82
C ALA A 24 -2.78 -6.60 5.73
N GLU A 25 -3.34 -6.17 6.86
CA GLU A 25 -4.59 -5.41 6.94
C GLU A 25 -4.45 -4.04 6.26
N GLN A 26 -3.33 -3.35 6.52
CA GLN A 26 -3.05 -2.07 5.89
C GLN A 26 -2.86 -2.19 4.38
N VAL A 27 -2.25 -3.28 3.90
CA VAL A 27 -2.14 -3.56 2.46
C VAL A 27 -3.50 -3.90 1.85
N ALA A 28 -4.37 -4.62 2.56
CA ALA A 28 -5.73 -4.88 2.09
C ALA A 28 -6.53 -3.57 1.94
N GLU A 29 -6.43 -2.64 2.90
CA GLU A 29 -7.01 -1.31 2.77
C GLU A 29 -6.38 -0.49 1.63
N LEU A 30 -5.06 -0.58 1.44
CA LEU A 30 -4.34 0.07 0.35
C LEU A 30 -4.84 -0.42 -1.02
N VAL A 31 -5.10 -1.72 -1.17
CA VAL A 31 -5.64 -2.30 -2.41
C VAL A 31 -6.99 -1.68 -2.79
N GLU A 32 -7.88 -1.45 -1.83
CA GLU A 32 -9.17 -0.79 -2.10
C GLU A 32 -8.97 0.68 -2.52
N LEU A 33 -8.01 1.38 -1.92
CA LEU A 33 -7.63 2.74 -2.33
C LEU A 33 -7.02 2.76 -3.74
N LEU A 34 -6.19 1.78 -4.10
CA LEU A 34 -5.61 1.68 -5.44
C LEU A 34 -6.68 1.42 -6.52
N LYS A 35 -7.78 0.73 -6.20
CA LYS A 35 -8.90 0.55 -7.13
C LYS A 35 -9.72 1.83 -7.33
N ASN A 36 -9.82 2.67 -6.31
CA ASN A 36 -10.57 3.92 -6.33
C ASN A 36 -9.79 5.04 -5.61
N PRO A 37 -8.74 5.59 -6.24
CA PRO A 37 -7.81 6.51 -5.59
C PRO A 37 -8.50 7.85 -5.25
N PRO A 38 -8.38 8.33 -4.01
CA PRO A 38 -8.74 9.70 -3.67
C PRO A 38 -7.87 10.69 -4.45
N LYS A 39 -8.49 11.78 -4.93
CA LYS A 39 -7.76 12.82 -5.67
C LYS A 39 -6.64 13.42 -4.82
N GLY A 40 -5.44 13.49 -5.39
CA GLY A 40 -4.26 14.10 -4.78
C GLY A 40 -3.46 13.16 -3.88
N GLU A 41 -3.89 11.91 -3.70
CA GLU A 41 -3.18 10.89 -2.91
C GLU A 41 -2.46 9.85 -3.80
N GLU A 42 -2.54 9.96 -5.13
CA GLU A 42 -2.09 8.94 -6.08
C GLU A 42 -0.61 8.59 -5.89
N ALA A 43 0.26 9.61 -5.80
CA ALA A 43 1.70 9.41 -5.60
C ALA A 43 2.03 8.75 -4.25
N LEU A 44 1.24 9.03 -3.21
CA LEU A 44 1.42 8.37 -1.91
C LEU A 44 1.03 6.90 -2.02
N LEU A 45 -0.09 6.58 -2.68
CA LEU A 45 -0.53 5.19 -2.85
C LEU A 45 0.49 4.36 -3.64
N GLU A 46 1.09 4.96 -4.67
CA GLU A 46 2.19 4.36 -5.43
C GLU A 46 3.43 4.11 -4.54
N GLU A 47 3.88 5.11 -3.77
CA GLU A 47 5.02 4.96 -2.85
C GLU A 47 4.76 3.85 -1.82
N LEU A 48 3.55 3.80 -1.25
CA LEU A 48 3.16 2.79 -0.28
C LEU A 48 3.23 1.38 -0.89
N LEU A 49 2.70 1.22 -2.11
CA LEU A 49 2.71 -0.05 -2.83
C LEU A 49 4.14 -0.49 -3.18
N GLU A 50 4.99 0.42 -3.64
CA GLU A 50 6.35 0.13 -4.10
C GLU A 50 7.31 -0.15 -2.93
N CYS A 51 7.30 0.71 -1.92
CA CYS A 51 8.40 0.80 -0.96
C CYS A 51 8.04 0.44 0.49
N ARG A 52 6.75 0.31 0.84
CA ARG A 52 6.34 0.11 2.25
C ARG A 52 5.81 -1.28 2.58
N ILE A 53 5.82 -2.20 1.62
CA ILE A 53 5.38 -3.58 1.82
C ILE A 53 6.60 -4.50 1.92
N PRO A 54 6.72 -5.33 2.97
CA PRO A 54 7.79 -6.33 3.07
C PRO A 54 7.85 -7.24 1.83
N ALA A 55 9.03 -7.76 1.53
CA ALA A 55 9.23 -8.72 0.45
C ALA A 55 9.15 -10.17 0.95
N GLY A 56 9.07 -11.12 0.01
CA GLY A 56 9.12 -12.56 0.31
C GLY A 56 7.77 -13.13 0.73
N VAL A 57 7.78 -14.00 1.75
CA VAL A 57 6.59 -14.77 2.21
C VAL A 57 5.84 -14.09 3.36
N ASP A 58 6.06 -12.79 3.56
CA ASP A 58 5.30 -12.00 4.53
C ASP A 58 3.82 -11.93 4.14
N GLN A 59 2.93 -11.82 5.15
CA GLN A 59 1.49 -11.79 4.90
C GLN A 59 1.07 -10.55 4.10
N ALA A 60 1.70 -9.40 4.32
CA ALA A 60 1.45 -8.19 3.54
C ALA A 60 1.95 -8.35 2.09
N ALA A 61 3.09 -9.03 1.90
CA ALA A 61 3.60 -9.38 0.59
C ALA A 61 2.63 -10.30 -0.18
N TYR A 62 2.01 -11.26 0.50
CA TYR A 62 0.99 -12.14 -0.07
C TYR A 62 -0.21 -11.35 -0.60
N VAL A 63 -0.74 -10.39 0.18
CA VAL A 63 -1.86 -9.54 -0.26
C VAL A 63 -1.46 -8.69 -1.47
N LYS A 64 -0.26 -8.10 -1.47
CA LYS A 64 0.28 -7.36 -2.62
C LYS A 64 0.36 -8.26 -3.86
N ALA A 65 0.93 -9.45 -3.73
CA ALA A 65 1.09 -10.39 -4.85
C ALA A 65 -0.26 -10.84 -5.43
N ALA A 66 -1.25 -11.11 -4.56
CA ALA A 66 -2.60 -11.45 -4.99
C ALA A 66 -3.26 -10.32 -5.79
N PHE A 67 -3.16 -9.08 -5.31
CA PHE A 67 -3.67 -7.91 -6.02
C PHE A 67 -2.99 -7.70 -7.39
N LEU A 68 -1.66 -7.70 -7.43
CA LEU A 68 -0.91 -7.51 -8.68
C LEU A 68 -1.20 -8.63 -9.69
N THR A 69 -1.39 -9.87 -9.22
CA THR A 69 -1.78 -10.99 -10.08
C THR A 69 -3.18 -10.78 -10.66
N ALA A 70 -4.15 -10.33 -9.85
CA ALA A 70 -5.51 -10.06 -10.30
C ALA A 70 -5.54 -8.92 -11.33
N VAL A 71 -4.71 -7.87 -11.15
CA VAL A 71 -4.54 -6.80 -12.15
C VAL A 71 -3.94 -7.35 -13.44
N ALA A 72 -2.85 -8.10 -13.36
CA ALA A 72 -2.19 -8.68 -14.54
C ALA A 72 -3.11 -9.62 -15.35
N LYS A 73 -4.06 -10.30 -14.68
CA LYS A 73 -5.08 -11.15 -15.32
C LYS A 73 -6.33 -10.39 -15.80
N GLY A 74 -6.45 -9.10 -15.50
CA GLY A 74 -7.64 -8.30 -15.80
C GLY A 74 -8.86 -8.66 -14.94
N GLU A 75 -8.68 -9.38 -13.83
CA GLU A 75 -9.75 -9.72 -12.87
C GLU A 75 -10.14 -8.51 -12.01
N VAL A 76 -9.18 -7.60 -11.77
CA VAL A 76 -9.34 -6.34 -11.06
C VAL A 76 -8.71 -5.23 -11.89
N THR A 77 -9.26 -4.02 -11.78
CA THR A 77 -8.70 -2.82 -12.42
C THR A 77 -8.30 -1.79 -11.37
N SER A 78 -7.28 -1.00 -11.68
CA SER A 78 -6.81 0.14 -10.89
C SER A 78 -6.43 1.26 -11.87
N PRO A 79 -6.77 2.52 -11.58
CA PRO A 79 -6.29 3.65 -12.38
C PRO A 79 -4.78 3.86 -12.32
N LEU A 80 -4.10 3.31 -11.29
CA LEU A 80 -2.67 3.54 -11.00
C LEU A 80 -1.78 2.33 -11.32
N VAL A 81 -2.36 1.15 -11.56
CA VAL A 81 -1.60 -0.08 -11.82
C VAL A 81 -2.13 -0.76 -13.08
N THR A 82 -1.26 -0.93 -14.07
CA THR A 82 -1.57 -1.59 -15.35
C THR A 82 -0.91 -2.97 -15.44
N PRO A 83 -1.47 -3.91 -16.24
CA PRO A 83 -0.87 -5.22 -16.52
C PRO A 83 0.53 -5.16 -17.14
#